data_AF-A0A9P4LH40-F1
#
_entry.id   AF-A0A9P4LH40-F1
#
_cell.length_a   1.000
_cell.length_b   1.000
_cell.length_c   1.000
_cell.angle_alpha   90.00
_cell.angle_beta   90.00
_cell.angle_gamma   90.00
#
_symmetry.space_group_name_H-M   'P 1'
#
loop_
_entity.id
_entity.type
_entity.pdbx_description
1 polymer ?
#
loop_
_entity_poly.entity_id
_entity_poly.type
_entity_poly.pdbx_seq_one_letter_code
_entity_poly.pdbx_strand_id
1 'polypeptide(L)'
;MVSMPHYEPYLLVMSGTSQNAPFLASWKDLKDHVRTIIKNPGWTGVHDVSDSDRSQGWCNIRREDQAKAAYGMCTIAHASYGP
;
A
#
# COMPACT_ATOMS: atom_id res chain seq x y z
N MET A 1 -24.66 1.47 13.91
CA MET A 1 -24.34 2.02 12.58
C MET A 1 -22.87 1.75 12.31
N VAL A 2 -22.55 0.90 11.34
CA VAL A 2 -21.16 0.76 10.87
C VAL A 2 -20.92 1.97 9.99
N SER A 3 -20.09 2.92 10.44
CA SER A 3 -19.63 4.00 9.59
C SER A 3 -18.97 3.36 8.38
N MET A 4 -19.50 3.60 7.17
CA MET A 4 -18.75 3.27 5.96
C MET A 4 -17.37 3.93 6.10
N PRO A 5 -16.26 3.20 5.86
CA PRO A 5 -14.96 3.84 5.87
C PRO A 5 -15.03 4.98 4.86
N HIS A 6 -14.79 6.21 5.32
CA HIS A 6 -14.67 7.35 4.43
C HIS A 6 -13.41 7.11 3.58
N TYR A 7 -13.62 6.66 2.35
CA TYR A 7 -12.57 6.59 1.35
C TYR A 7 -12.18 8.03 1.01
N GLU A 8 -10.91 8.34 1.23
CA GLU A 8 -10.31 9.59 0.80
C GLU A 8 -10.14 9.53 -0.73
N PRO A 9 -9.92 10.67 -1.42
CA PRO A 9 -9.90 10.69 -2.89
C PRO A 9 -8.84 9.80 -3.55
N TYR A 10 -7.84 9.30 -2.80
CA TYR A 10 -6.78 8.46 -3.34
C TYR A 10 -6.59 7.18 -2.52
N LEU A 11 -6.45 6.06 -3.23
CA LEU A 11 -6.14 4.76 -2.65
C LEU A 11 -4.84 4.25 -3.26
N LEU A 12 -3.82 4.08 -2.41
CA LEU A 12 -2.58 3.40 -2.81
C LEU A 12 -2.79 1.89 -2.65
N VAL A 13 -2.60 1.15 -3.74
CA VAL A 13 -2.69 -0.32 -3.77
C VAL A 13 -1.30 -0.88 -4.04
N MET A 14 -0.87 -1.82 -3.22
CA MET A 14 0.42 -2.50 -3.32
C MET A 14 0.18 -4.01 -3.35
N SER A 15 0.99 -4.74 -4.11
CA SER A 15 1.00 -6.20 -4.07
C SER A 15 2.42 -6.70 -4.22
N GLY A 16 2.75 -7.79 -3.53
CA GLY A 16 4.08 -8.36 -3.59
C GLY A 16 4.15 -9.66 -2.82
N THR A 17 5.21 -10.42 -3.08
CA THR A 17 5.51 -11.62 -2.29
C THR A 17 6.07 -11.22 -0.93
N SER A 18 5.91 -12.06 0.09
CA SER A 18 6.44 -11.81 1.44
C SER A 18 7.95 -11.53 1.45
N GLN A 19 8.71 -12.12 0.52
CA GLN A 19 10.15 -11.90 0.36
C GLN A 19 10.48 -10.50 -0.18
N ASN A 20 9.72 -10.00 -1.17
CA ASN A 20 10.02 -8.75 -1.85
C ASN A 20 9.26 -7.55 -1.26
N ALA A 21 8.18 -7.80 -0.53
CA ALA A 21 7.34 -6.80 0.09
C ALA A 21 7.07 -7.16 1.58
N PRO A 22 8.11 -7.18 2.43
CA PRO A 22 7.96 -7.52 3.85
C PRO A 22 7.04 -6.55 4.60
N PHE A 23 6.90 -5.32 4.11
CA PHE A 23 5.95 -4.33 4.63
C PHE A 23 4.48 -4.73 4.41
N LEU A 24 4.19 -5.76 3.61
CA LEU A 24 2.86 -6.35 3.46
C LEU A 24 2.60 -7.48 4.46
N ALA A 25 3.46 -7.71 5.46
CA ALA A 25 3.22 -8.73 6.48
C ALA A 25 2.06 -8.39 7.44
N SER A 26 1.78 -7.10 7.65
CA SER A 26 0.64 -6.66 8.46
C SER A 26 0.18 -5.25 8.09
N TRP A 27 -1.06 -4.89 8.45
CA TRP A 27 -1.58 -3.53 8.24
C TRP A 27 -0.72 -2.45 8.94
N LYS A 28 -0.05 -2.82 10.04
CA LYS A 28 0.78 -1.92 10.84
C LYS A 28 2.12 -1.70 10.16
N ASP A 29 2.77 -2.76 9.70
CA ASP A 29 4.04 -2.67 8.95
C ASP A 29 3.85 -1.87 7.66
N LEU A 30 2.71 -2.08 6.99
CA LEU A 30 2.34 -1.30 5.82
C LEU A 30 2.21 0.19 6.15
N LYS A 31 1.53 0.50 7.25
CA LYS A 31 1.33 1.89 7.70
C LYS A 31 2.64 2.56 8.05
N ASP A 32 3.53 1.86 8.75
CA ASP A 32 4.83 2.38 9.15
C ASP A 32 5.76 2.54 7.94
N HIS A 33 5.70 1.63 6.96
CA HIS A 33 6.40 1.80 5.69
C HIS A 33 5.93 3.05 4.93
N VAL A 34 4.62 3.22 4.75
CA VAL A 34 4.05 4.39 4.07
C VAL A 34 4.38 5.70 4.82
N ARG A 35 4.51 5.65 6.16
CA ARG A 35 4.92 6.81 6.97
C ARG A 35 6.33 7.31 6.69
N THR A 36 7.20 6.47 6.14
CA THR A 36 8.54 6.90 5.70
C THR A 36 8.47 7.83 4.49
N ILE A 37 7.36 7.79 3.74
CA ILE A 37 7.15 8.57 2.52
C ILE A 37 6.20 9.76 2.79
N ILE A 38 5.13 9.53 3.56
CA ILE A 38 4.09 10.54 3.82
C ILE A 38 3.77 10.63 5.32
N LYS A 39 3.58 11.84 5.86
CA LYS A 39 3.47 12.02 7.33
C LYS A 39 2.26 11.35 7.99
N ASN A 40 1.12 11.26 7.31
CA ASN A 40 -0.12 10.78 7.95
C ASN A 40 -1.01 10.02 6.96
N PRO A 41 -0.66 8.77 6.60
CA PRO A 41 -1.58 7.90 5.86
C PRO A 41 -2.85 7.66 6.67
N GLY A 42 -3.97 7.48 5.97
CA GLY A 42 -5.26 7.18 6.57
C GLY A 42 -5.33 5.75 7.12
N TRP A 43 -6.48 5.09 6.94
CA TRP A 43 -6.60 3.68 7.27
C TRP A 43 -5.76 2.84 6.29
N THR A 44 -5.21 1.75 6.81
CA THR A 44 -4.44 0.76 6.04
C THR A 44 -5.04 -0.61 6.26
N GLY A 45 -4.94 -1.47 5.25
CA GLY A 45 -5.35 -2.86 5.34
C GLY A 45 -4.39 -3.73 4.56
N VAL A 46 -4.21 -4.97 5.02
CA VAL A 46 -3.48 -6.01 4.30
C VAL A 46 -4.40 -7.21 4.21
N HIS A 47 -4.37 -7.86 3.05
CA HIS A 47 -5.05 -9.11 2.80
C HIS A 47 -4.05 -10.10 2.22
N ASP A 48 -3.88 -11.22 2.90
CA ASP A 48 -3.15 -12.36 2.35
C ASP A 48 -4.03 -13.04 1.31
N VAL A 49 -3.49 -13.23 0.12
CA VAL A 49 -4.18 -13.99 -0.91
C VAL A 49 -3.93 -15.46 -0.57
N SER A 50 -4.92 -16.11 0.05
CA SER A 50 -4.81 -17.43 0.71
C SER A 50 -4.23 -18.57 -0.13
N ASP A 51 -4.19 -18.43 -1.45
CA ASP A 51 -3.63 -19.39 -2.40
C ASP A 51 -2.32 -18.93 -3.07
N SER A 52 -1.67 -17.88 -2.56
CA SER A 52 -0.39 -17.40 -3.08
C SER A 52 0.53 -16.90 -1.98
N ASP A 53 1.82 -16.85 -2.28
CA ASP A 53 2.83 -16.19 -1.44
C ASP A 53 2.73 -14.66 -1.48
N ARG A 54 1.66 -14.13 -2.10
CA ARG A 54 1.44 -12.71 -2.33
C ARG A 54 0.45 -12.16 -1.32
N SER A 55 0.79 -10.99 -0.81
CA SER A 55 -0.10 -10.17 -0.02
C SER A 55 -0.46 -8.92 -0.82
N GLN A 56 -1.65 -8.38 -0.54
CA GLN A 56 -2.11 -7.11 -1.08
C GLN A 56 -2.37 -6.13 0.06
N GLY A 57 -1.89 -4.91 -0.12
CA GLY A 57 -2.03 -3.82 0.84
C GLY A 57 -2.76 -2.63 0.24
N TRP A 58 -3.58 -1.98 1.05
CA TRP A 58 -4.30 -0.77 0.70
C TRP A 58 -3.98 0.32 1.72
N CYS A 59 -3.79 1.54 1.24
CA CYS A 59 -3.60 2.71 2.10
C CYS A 59 -4.42 3.88 1.58
N ASN A 60 -5.30 4.41 2.43
CA ASN A 60 -6.13 5.55 2.12
C ASN A 60 -5.33 6.86 2.24
N ILE A 61 -5.39 7.74 1.24
CA ILE A 61 -4.60 8.97 1.16
C ILE A 61 -5.50 10.14 0.77
N ARG A 62 -5.41 11.25 1.53
CA ARG A 62 -6.22 12.45 1.32
C ARG A 62 -5.66 13.43 0.30
N ARG A 63 -4.34 13.57 0.25
CA ARG A 63 -3.68 14.63 -0.52
C ARG A 63 -3.03 14.07 -1.77
N GLU A 64 -3.30 14.71 -2.91
CA GLU A 64 -2.80 14.28 -4.23
C GLU A 64 -1.26 14.24 -4.29
N ASP A 65 -0.58 15.25 -3.74
CA ASP A 65 0.89 15.30 -3.72
C ASP A 65 1.50 14.14 -2.92
N GLN A 66 0.86 13.76 -1.81
CA GLN A 66 1.26 12.60 -1.02
C GLN A 66 0.96 11.28 -1.74
N ALA A 67 -0.18 11.19 -2.43
CA ALA A 67 -0.53 10.01 -3.22
C ALA A 67 0.47 9.80 -4.36
N LYS A 68 0.86 10.87 -5.07
CA LYS A 68 1.88 10.84 -6.12
C LYS A 68 3.26 10.44 -5.58
N ALA A 69 3.68 11.01 -4.44
CA ALA A 69 4.94 10.65 -3.81
C ALA A 69 4.98 9.17 -3.39
N ALA A 70 3.91 8.68 -2.76
CA ALA A 70 3.79 7.28 -2.35
C ALA A 70 3.76 6.34 -3.57
N TYR A 71 3.01 6.69 -4.62
CA TYR A 71 3.00 5.91 -5.87
C TYR A 71 4.39 5.83 -6.49
N GLY A 72 5.11 6.96 -6.63
CA GLY A 72 6.45 6.98 -7.22
C GLY A 72 7.47 6.12 -6.47
N MET A 73 7.41 6.11 -5.14
CA MET A 73 8.32 5.32 -4.30
C MET A 73 7.94 3.83 -4.23
N CYS A 74 6.65 3.49 -4.26
CA CYS A 74 6.19 2.10 -4.24
C CYS A 74 6.23 1.41 -5.62
N THR A 75 6.49 2.15 -6.71
CA THR A 75 6.68 1.59 -8.07
C THR A 75 8.07 0.95 -8.27
N ILE A 76 8.81 0.65 -7.20
CA ILE A 76 10.09 -0.07 -7.28
C ILE A 76 9.84 -1.59 -7.36
N ALA A 77 9.30 -2.02 -8.49
CA ALA A 77 9.64 -3.28 -9.12
C ALA A 77 9.50 -2.99 -10.60
N HIS A 78 10.63 -2.68 -11.24
CA HIS A 78 10.75 -2.57 -12.68
C HIS A 78 10.01 -3.77 -13.30
N ALA A 79 8.87 -3.53 -13.93
CA ALA A 79 8.42 -4.39 -15.01
C ALA A 79 9.41 -4.17 -16.16
N SER A 80 10.63 -4.69 -15.99
CA SER A 80 11.50 -5.02 -17.10
C SER A 80 10.82 -6.19 -17.80
N TYR A 81 9.77 -5.91 -18.56
CA TYR A 81 9.49 -6.75 -19.71
C TYR A 81 10.72 -6.58 -20.61
N GLY A 82 11.58 -7.59 -20.61
CA GLY A 82 12.64 -7.74 -21.60
C GLY A 82 12.04 -7.78 -23.02
N PRO A 83 12.88 -7.54 -24.03
CA PRO A 83 12.51 -7.09 -25.37
C PRO A 83 11.43 -7.91 -26.07
#